data_AF-A0A2T4NPC3-F1
#
_entry.id   AF-A0A2T4NPC3-F1
#
_cell.length_a   1.000
_cell.length_b   1.000
_cell.length_c   1.000
_cell.angle_alpha   90.00
_cell.angle_beta   90.00
_cell.angle_gamma   90.00
#
_symmetry.space_group_name_H-M   'P 1'
#
loop_
_entity.id
_entity.type
_entity.pdbx_description
1 polymer ?
#
loop_
_entity_poly.entity_id
_entity_poly.type
_entity_poly.pdbx_seq_one_letter_code
_entity_poly.pdbx_strand_id
1 'polypeptide(L)'
;MTAGLVAATVVTTALALWLAFGIYAQNEADRRRQGILAAARQSALNFTSLDYRHYDRDSANVLAGATGDFKKQFTAQTEQLTKLVAQNKSVSEGQVLEAGIVRSDENSARVLVVADSKVTNTAVPGGEARTYRLQLDLVHKDGRWLTSDVEFVG
;
A
#
# COMPACT_ATOMS: atom_id res chain seq x y z
N MET A 1 6.87 -31.06 -50.53
CA MET A 1 6.80 -31.39 -49.08
C MET A 1 7.50 -30.35 -48.18
N THR A 2 8.50 -29.61 -48.68
CA THR A 2 9.22 -28.58 -47.92
C THR A 2 8.40 -27.33 -47.62
N ALA A 3 7.60 -26.83 -48.58
CA ALA A 3 6.81 -25.61 -48.41
C ALA A 3 5.75 -25.70 -47.29
N GLY A 4 5.08 -26.86 -47.15
CA GLY A 4 4.10 -27.09 -46.09
C GLY A 4 4.71 -27.16 -44.70
N LEU A 5 5.92 -27.70 -44.58
CA LEU A 5 6.65 -27.76 -43.30
C LEU A 5 7.08 -26.36 -42.85
N VAL A 6 7.62 -25.55 -43.77
CA VAL A 6 8.04 -24.16 -43.49
C VAL A 6 6.84 -23.30 -43.06
N ALA A 7 5.71 -23.39 -43.77
CA ALA A 7 4.50 -22.66 -43.42
C ALA A 7 3.98 -23.07 -42.02
N ALA A 8 3.96 -24.37 -41.71
CA ALA A 8 3.56 -24.85 -40.39
C ALA A 8 4.50 -24.35 -39.28
N THR A 9 5.82 -24.35 -39.50
CA THR A 9 6.79 -23.83 -38.52
C THR A 9 6.55 -22.34 -38.24
N VAL A 10 6.38 -21.51 -39.27
CA VAL A 10 6.14 -20.06 -39.12
C VAL A 10 4.85 -19.79 -38.32
N VAL A 11 3.78 -20.55 -38.59
CA VAL A 11 2.52 -20.39 -37.84
C VAL A 11 2.69 -20.79 -36.37
N THR A 12 3.37 -21.91 -36.10
CA THR A 12 3.59 -22.36 -34.72
C THR A 12 4.48 -21.41 -33.92
N THR A 13 5.53 -20.84 -34.53
CA THR A 13 6.40 -19.87 -33.84
C THR A 13 5.68 -18.55 -33.60
N ALA A 14 4.88 -18.06 -34.56
CA ALA A 14 4.07 -16.87 -34.37
C ALA A 14 3.05 -17.04 -33.22
N LEU A 15 2.36 -18.19 -33.16
CA LEU A 15 1.44 -18.51 -32.06
C LEU A 15 2.17 -18.62 -30.72
N ALA A 16 3.33 -19.26 -30.67
CA ALA A 16 4.12 -19.39 -29.45
C ALA A 16 4.59 -18.02 -28.93
N LEU A 17 5.05 -17.13 -29.82
CA LEU A 17 5.47 -15.77 -29.46
C LEU A 17 4.28 -14.94 -28.95
N TRP A 18 3.11 -15.04 -29.59
CA TRP A 18 1.91 -14.34 -29.15
C TRP A 18 1.44 -14.80 -27.76
N LEU A 19 1.41 -16.11 -27.52
CA LEU A 19 1.06 -16.67 -26.21
C LEU A 19 2.09 -16.28 -25.14
N ALA A 20 3.39 -16.36 -25.44
CA ALA A 20 4.44 -15.96 -24.53
C ALA A 20 4.33 -14.48 -24.15
N PHE A 21 4.05 -13.61 -25.13
CA PHE A 21 3.83 -12.18 -24.88
C PHE A 21 2.60 -11.94 -24.01
N GLY A 22 1.49 -12.65 -24.26
CA GLY A 22 0.28 -12.56 -23.45
C GLY A 22 0.51 -12.97 -21.98
N ILE A 23 1.20 -14.08 -21.75
CA ILE A 23 1.56 -14.56 -20.40
C ILE A 23 2.47 -13.55 -19.70
N TYR A 24 3.48 -13.02 -20.40
CA TYR A 24 4.39 -12.02 -19.84
C TYR A 24 3.65 -10.76 -19.40
N ALA A 25 2.77 -10.22 -20.26
CA ALA A 25 1.98 -9.04 -19.96
C ALA A 25 1.03 -9.25 -18.77
N GLN A 26 0.39 -10.42 -18.67
CA GLN A 26 -0.47 -10.74 -17.52
C GLN A 26 0.33 -10.85 -16.23
N ASN A 27 1.45 -11.56 -16.25
CA ASN A 27 2.31 -11.70 -15.07
C ASN A 27 2.80 -10.34 -14.56
N GLU A 28 3.14 -9.42 -15.46
CA GLU A 28 3.58 -8.08 -15.08
C GLU A 28 2.44 -7.26 -14.46
N ALA A 29 1.23 -7.36 -15.02
CA ALA A 29 0.04 -6.72 -14.47
C ALA A 29 -0.30 -7.27 -13.07
N ASP A 30 -0.23 -8.59 -12.87
CA ASP A 30 -0.50 -9.23 -11.59
C ASP A 30 0.55 -8.86 -10.53
N ARG A 31 1.84 -8.85 -10.89
CA ARG A 31 2.92 -8.38 -10.00
C ARG A 31 2.70 -6.94 -9.58
N ARG A 32 2.31 -6.08 -10.52
CA ARG A 32 2.02 -4.67 -10.24
C ARG A 32 0.83 -4.54 -9.28
N ARG A 33 -0.27 -5.27 -9.55
CA ARG A 33 -1.46 -5.29 -8.69
C ARG A 33 -1.12 -5.73 -7.27
N GLN A 34 -0.32 -6.79 -7.14
CA GLN A 34 0.15 -7.27 -5.84
C GLN A 34 1.04 -6.25 -5.14
N GLY A 35 1.96 -5.60 -5.85
CA GLY A 35 2.82 -4.55 -5.32
C GLY A 35 2.05 -3.33 -4.81
N ILE A 36 1.06 -2.86 -5.58
CA ILE A 36 0.16 -1.76 -5.19
C ILE A 36 -0.57 -2.11 -3.89
N LEU A 37 -1.22 -3.28 -3.86
CA LEU A 37 -2.00 -3.72 -2.70
C LEU A 37 -1.12 -3.95 -1.48
N ALA A 38 0.08 -4.52 -1.65
CA ALA A 38 1.03 -4.72 -0.55
C ALA A 38 1.47 -3.38 0.05
N ALA A 39 1.84 -2.41 -0.79
CA ALA A 39 2.23 -1.08 -0.33
C ALA A 39 1.09 -0.35 0.39
N ALA A 40 -0.13 -0.39 -0.16
CA ALA A 40 -1.29 0.24 0.45
C ALA A 40 -1.64 -0.37 1.81
N ARG A 41 -1.65 -1.71 1.90
CA ARG A 41 -1.87 -2.42 3.18
C ARG A 41 -0.81 -2.08 4.20
N GLN A 42 0.47 -2.08 3.80
CA GLN A 42 1.57 -1.76 4.71
C GLN A 42 1.50 -0.31 5.20
N SER A 43 1.18 0.64 4.31
CA SER A 43 1.03 2.05 4.69
C SER A 43 -0.13 2.24 5.67
N ALA A 44 -1.28 1.60 5.42
CA ALA A 44 -2.41 1.64 6.35
C ALA A 44 -2.05 1.03 7.72
N LEU A 45 -1.40 -0.14 7.73
CA LEU A 45 -0.94 -0.77 8.97
C LEU A 45 0.03 0.12 9.75
N ASN A 46 1.04 0.69 9.09
CA ASN A 46 2.02 1.57 9.74
C ASN A 46 1.34 2.82 10.31
N PHE A 47 0.36 3.38 9.59
CA PHE A 47 -0.36 4.57 10.02
C PHE A 47 -1.29 4.30 11.20
N THR A 48 -1.92 3.11 11.26
CA THR A 48 -2.88 2.74 12.32
C THR A 48 -2.25 1.96 13.48
N SER A 49 -0.94 1.71 13.44
CA SER A 49 -0.18 0.98 14.46
C SER A 49 1.02 1.79 14.95
N LEU A 50 0.82 2.56 15.99
CA LEU A 50 1.83 3.42 16.62
C LEU A 50 1.88 3.15 18.12
N ASP A 51 3.10 3.02 18.66
CA ASP A 51 3.36 2.80 20.07
C ASP A 51 4.23 3.92 20.64
N TYR A 52 3.79 4.59 21.70
CA TYR A 52 4.56 5.65 22.35
C TYR A 52 5.97 5.21 22.79
N ARG A 53 6.17 3.93 23.08
CA ARG A 53 7.47 3.36 23.49
C ARG A 53 8.46 3.29 22.33
N HIS A 54 7.97 3.24 21.10
CA HIS A 54 8.75 3.03 19.89
C HIS A 54 8.39 4.04 18.79
N TYR A 55 7.87 5.20 19.18
CA TYR A 55 7.23 6.14 18.27
C TYR A 55 8.17 6.63 17.15
N ASP A 56 9.44 6.88 17.46
CA ASP A 56 10.43 7.30 16.47
C ASP A 56 10.63 6.25 15.37
N ARG A 57 10.66 4.96 15.74
CA ARG A 57 10.75 3.85 14.79
C ARG A 57 9.47 3.74 13.97
N ASP A 58 8.32 3.79 14.64
CA ASP A 58 7.03 3.56 13.99
C ASP A 58 6.69 4.72 13.04
N SER A 59 6.97 5.97 13.43
CA SER A 59 6.86 7.15 12.56
C SER A 59 7.83 7.10 11.38
N ALA A 60 9.06 6.64 11.57
CA ALA A 60 10.01 6.41 10.47
C ALA A 60 9.48 5.36 9.48
N ASN A 61 8.83 4.30 9.96
CA ASN A 61 8.20 3.28 9.10
C ASN A 61 7.04 3.84 8.26
N VAL A 62 6.25 4.76 8.82
CA VAL A 62 5.22 5.49 8.05
C VAL A 62 5.90 6.33 6.96
N LEU A 63 6.91 7.12 7.33
CA LEU A 63 7.62 8.01 6.41
C LEU A 63 8.40 7.28 5.31
N ALA A 64 8.84 6.05 5.56
CA ALA A 64 9.53 5.20 4.58
C ALA A 64 8.60 4.77 3.43
N GLY A 65 7.30 4.63 3.70
CA GLY A 65 6.27 4.32 2.71
C GLY A 65 5.59 5.56 2.11
N ALA A 66 5.95 6.76 2.57
CA ALA A 66 5.26 8.01 2.21
C ALA A 66 6.04 8.84 1.18
N THR A 67 5.31 9.59 0.37
CA THR A 67 5.80 10.65 -0.50
C THR A 67 4.75 11.76 -0.60
N GLY A 68 4.96 12.75 -1.48
CA GLY A 68 3.95 13.76 -1.79
C GLY A 68 3.43 14.52 -0.57
N ASP A 69 2.12 14.71 -0.52
CA ASP A 69 1.47 15.50 0.52
C ASP A 69 1.29 14.70 1.81
N PHE A 70 1.05 13.40 1.73
CA PHE A 70 1.03 12.54 2.91
C PHE A 70 2.32 12.64 3.72
N LYS A 71 3.48 12.57 3.05
CA LYS A 71 4.78 12.72 3.73
C LYS A 71 4.93 14.08 4.41
N LYS A 72 4.56 15.17 3.72
CA LYS A 72 4.66 16.54 4.27
C LYS A 72 3.76 16.70 5.49
N GLN A 73 2.49 16.31 5.36
CA GLN A 73 1.49 16.44 6.42
C GLN A 73 1.85 15.58 7.62
N PHE A 74 2.25 14.33 7.40
CA PHE A 74 2.66 13.44 8.50
C PHE A 74 3.89 13.99 9.22
N THR A 75 4.92 14.45 8.49
CA THR A 75 6.13 15.05 9.10
C THR A 75 5.78 16.27 9.96
N ALA A 76 4.94 17.17 9.45
CA ALA A 76 4.51 18.37 10.17
C ALA A 76 3.73 18.05 11.46
N GLN A 77 2.92 16.97 11.44
CA GLN A 77 2.15 16.54 12.60
C GLN A 77 2.96 15.68 13.58
N THR A 78 3.99 14.98 13.11
CA THR A 78 4.78 14.03 13.91
C THR A 78 5.39 14.69 15.15
N GLU A 79 5.95 15.91 15.03
CA GLU A 79 6.54 16.61 16.18
C GLU A 79 5.52 16.89 17.29
N GLN A 80 4.29 17.26 16.92
CA GLN A 80 3.22 17.52 17.88
C GLN A 80 2.63 16.22 18.43
N LEU A 81 2.42 15.22 17.57
CA LEU A 81 1.90 13.91 17.92
C LEU A 81 2.83 13.17 18.87
N THR A 82 4.16 13.28 18.71
CA THR A 82 5.14 12.63 19.60
C THR A 82 4.88 12.98 21.06
N LYS A 83 4.69 14.27 21.37
CA LYS A 83 4.45 14.72 22.74
C LYS A 83 3.12 14.20 23.28
N LEU A 84 2.06 14.25 22.47
CA LEU A 84 0.72 13.80 22.87
C LEU A 84 0.66 12.28 23.09
N VAL A 85 1.27 11.51 22.19
CA VAL A 85 1.33 10.06 22.24
C VAL A 85 2.12 9.61 23.47
N ALA A 86 3.24 10.27 23.78
CA ALA A 86 4.02 10.02 24.99
C ALA A 86 3.26 10.37 26.29
N GLN A 87 2.63 11.55 26.35
CA GLN A 87 1.86 11.99 27.52
C GLN A 87 0.69 11.05 27.84
N ASN A 88 -0.05 10.63 26.81
CA ASN A 88 -1.20 9.75 26.97
C ASN A 88 -0.82 8.26 27.04
N LYS A 89 0.47 7.93 26.92
CA LYS A 89 0.98 6.54 26.81
C LYS A 89 0.18 5.73 25.79
N SER A 90 -0.06 6.35 24.63
CA SER A 90 -0.96 5.78 23.62
C SER A 90 -0.28 4.63 22.87
N VAL A 91 -1.00 3.54 22.74
CA VAL A 91 -0.64 2.38 21.93
C VAL A 91 -1.81 2.09 21.00
N SER A 92 -1.52 1.94 19.71
CA SER A 92 -2.49 1.56 18.70
C SER A 92 -1.99 0.33 17.97
N GLU A 93 -2.88 -0.64 17.81
CA GLU A 93 -2.60 -1.93 17.16
C GLU A 93 -3.57 -2.11 16.00
N GLY A 94 -3.08 -1.88 14.80
CA GLY A 94 -3.86 -1.91 13.57
C GLY A 94 -3.89 -3.29 12.92
N GLN A 95 -5.01 -3.61 12.30
CA GLN A 95 -5.20 -4.76 11.42
C GLN A 95 -5.93 -4.32 10.17
N VAL A 96 -5.38 -4.63 9.00
CA VAL A 96 -6.10 -4.43 7.73
C VAL A 96 -7.09 -5.57 7.54
N LEU A 97 -8.36 -5.21 7.37
CA LEU A 97 -9.44 -6.14 7.07
C LEU A 97 -9.50 -6.42 5.57
N GLU A 98 -9.47 -5.36 4.77
CA GLU A 98 -9.60 -5.47 3.32
C GLU A 98 -8.88 -4.34 2.59
N ALA A 99 -8.45 -4.61 1.36
CA ALA A 99 -7.93 -3.58 0.46
C ALA A 99 -8.28 -3.91 -0.99
N GLY A 100 -8.72 -2.88 -1.74
CA GLY A 100 -9.14 -3.00 -3.12
C GLY A 100 -8.63 -1.85 -3.99
N ILE A 101 -8.12 -2.17 -5.18
CA ILE A 101 -7.71 -1.16 -6.16
C ILE A 101 -8.96 -0.59 -6.83
N VAL A 102 -9.12 0.72 -6.78
CA VAL A 102 -10.16 1.47 -7.50
C VAL A 102 -9.74 1.73 -8.93
N ARG A 103 -8.51 2.22 -9.11
CA ARG A 103 -7.88 2.47 -10.41
C ARG A 103 -6.37 2.32 -10.30
N SER A 104 -5.72 1.91 -11.37
CA SER A 104 -4.26 1.84 -11.45
C SER A 104 -3.79 1.95 -12.89
N ASP A 105 -2.63 2.57 -13.08
CA ASP A 105 -1.88 2.59 -14.33
C ASP A 105 -0.44 2.07 -14.09
N GLU A 106 0.53 2.47 -14.91
CA GLU A 106 1.94 2.09 -14.76
C GLU A 106 2.62 2.72 -13.56
N ASN A 107 2.25 3.96 -13.21
CA ASN A 107 2.97 4.78 -12.25
C ASN A 107 2.09 5.32 -11.13
N SER A 108 0.77 5.17 -11.21
CA SER A 108 -0.17 5.62 -10.18
C SER A 108 -1.22 4.57 -9.86
N ALA A 109 -1.72 4.59 -8.62
CA ALA A 109 -2.84 3.78 -8.21
C ALA A 109 -3.66 4.46 -7.12
N ARG A 110 -4.94 4.13 -7.05
CA ARG A 110 -5.84 4.48 -5.95
C ARG A 110 -6.37 3.21 -5.31
N VAL A 111 -6.25 3.11 -4.00
CA VAL A 111 -6.65 1.94 -3.22
C VAL A 111 -7.55 2.38 -2.08
N LEU A 112 -8.64 1.64 -1.87
CA LEU A 112 -9.42 1.73 -0.64
C LEU A 112 -8.94 0.66 0.33
N VAL A 113 -8.72 1.03 1.58
CA VAL A 113 -8.29 0.13 2.65
C VAL A 113 -9.23 0.29 3.83
N VAL A 114 -9.73 -0.83 4.35
CA VAL A 114 -10.46 -0.90 5.61
C VAL A 114 -9.54 -1.53 6.65
N ALA A 115 -9.36 -0.86 7.77
CA ALA A 115 -8.54 -1.33 8.86
C ALA A 115 -9.21 -1.07 10.21
N ASP A 116 -9.08 -1.99 11.15
CA ASP A 116 -9.38 -1.72 12.54
C ASP A 116 -8.10 -1.36 13.29
N SER A 117 -8.21 -0.58 14.35
CA SER A 117 -7.14 -0.37 15.32
C SER A 117 -7.69 -0.41 16.73
N LYS A 118 -7.03 -1.16 17.61
CA LYS A 118 -7.29 -1.09 19.05
C LYS A 118 -6.39 -0.04 19.67
N VAL A 119 -6.98 1.04 20.17
CA VAL A 119 -6.28 2.15 20.80
C VAL A 119 -6.40 2.05 22.31
N THR A 120 -5.26 1.93 22.99
CA THR A 120 -5.14 1.93 24.46
C THR A 120 -4.36 3.17 24.89
N ASN A 121 -4.83 3.87 25.92
CA ASN A 121 -4.13 5.01 26.52
C ASN A 121 -4.52 5.15 28.00
N THR A 122 -4.01 6.17 28.68
CA THR A 122 -4.31 6.41 30.11
C THR A 122 -5.78 6.66 30.42
N ALA A 123 -6.56 7.19 29.47
CA ALA A 123 -8.00 7.44 29.64
C ALA A 123 -8.86 6.20 29.35
N VAL A 124 -8.40 5.33 28.45
CA VAL A 124 -9.11 4.10 28.06
C VAL A 124 -8.19 2.88 28.21
N PRO A 125 -7.91 2.44 29.46
CA PRO A 125 -6.96 1.36 29.70
C PRO A 125 -7.44 -0.02 29.20
N GLY A 126 -8.76 -0.20 28.99
CA GLY A 126 -9.33 -1.42 28.38
C GLY A 126 -9.16 -1.49 26.86
N GLY A 127 -8.77 -0.37 26.23
CA GLY A 127 -8.70 -0.21 24.79
C GLY A 127 -10.04 0.08 24.13
N GLU A 128 -10.02 0.91 23.09
CA GLU A 128 -11.17 1.26 22.25
C GLU A 128 -10.89 0.78 20.82
N ALA A 129 -11.85 0.09 20.21
CA ALA A 129 -11.75 -0.30 18.80
C ALA A 129 -12.15 0.87 17.90
N ARG A 130 -11.36 1.13 16.85
CA ARG A 130 -11.60 2.17 15.85
C ARG A 130 -11.50 1.58 14.46
N THR A 131 -12.55 1.74 13.67
CA THR A 131 -12.54 1.34 12.26
C THR A 131 -12.18 2.53 11.38
N TYR A 132 -11.18 2.33 10.53
CA TYR A 132 -10.66 3.26 9.54
C TYR A 132 -11.08 2.81 8.14
N ARG A 133 -11.56 3.76 7.35
CA ARG A 133 -11.80 3.61 5.91
C ARG A 133 -10.95 4.65 5.22
N LEU A 134 -9.93 4.19 4.52
CA LEU A 134 -8.88 5.02 3.98
C LEU A 134 -8.88 4.93 2.46
N GLN A 135 -8.81 6.08 1.79
CA GLN A 135 -8.42 6.18 0.39
C GLN A 135 -6.95 6.54 0.33
N LEU A 136 -6.15 5.72 -0.34
CA LEU A 136 -4.72 5.93 -0.53
C LEU A 136 -4.46 6.14 -2.01
N ASP A 137 -3.83 7.26 -2.34
CA ASP A 137 -3.21 7.45 -3.65
C ASP A 137 -1.73 7.06 -3.55
N LEU A 138 -1.29 6.21 -4.48
CA LEU A 138 0.07 5.70 -4.56
C LEU A 138 0.73 6.11 -5.88
N VAL A 139 2.03 6.31 -5.82
CA VAL A 139 2.89 6.55 -6.97
C VAL A 139 4.06 5.57 -6.97
N HIS A 140 4.43 5.10 -8.16
CA HIS A 140 5.58 4.24 -8.34
C HIS A 140 6.84 5.09 -8.53
N LYS A 141 7.81 4.93 -7.63
CA LYS A 141 9.07 5.69 -7.64
C LYS A 141 10.22 4.79 -7.21
N ASP A 142 11.32 4.84 -7.94
CA ASP A 142 12.55 4.09 -7.63
C ASP A 142 12.29 2.59 -7.41
N GLY A 143 11.41 2.00 -8.24
CA GLY A 143 11.04 0.58 -8.17
C GLY A 143 10.11 0.19 -7.02
N ARG A 144 9.50 1.17 -6.34
CA ARG A 144 8.61 0.93 -5.19
C ARG A 144 7.33 1.75 -5.30
N TRP A 145 6.23 1.19 -4.81
CA TRP A 145 4.99 1.94 -4.60
C TRP A 145 5.05 2.69 -3.27
N LEU A 146 4.83 4.01 -3.32
CA LEU A 146 4.82 4.90 -2.17
C LEU A 146 3.48 5.62 -2.11
N THR A 147 2.94 5.83 -0.91
CA THR A 147 1.68 6.55 -0.69
C THR A 147 1.92 8.06 -0.76
N SER A 148 1.33 8.71 -1.75
CA SER A 148 1.42 10.17 -1.95
C SER A 148 0.37 10.94 -1.18
N ASP A 149 -0.78 10.32 -0.92
CA ASP A 149 -1.90 10.94 -0.23
C ASP A 149 -2.74 9.91 0.54
N VAL A 150 -3.36 10.35 1.64
CA VAL A 150 -4.25 9.55 2.49
C VAL A 150 -5.46 10.38 2.90
N GLU A 151 -6.65 9.91 2.55
CA GLU A 151 -7.91 10.53 2.91
C GLU A 151 -8.79 9.56 3.69
N PHE A 152 -9.56 10.09 4.63
CA PHE A 152 -10.59 9.33 5.33
C PHE A 152 -11.88 9.39 4.52
N VAL A 153 -12.45 8.22 4.21
CA VAL A 153 -13.71 8.11 3.46
C VAL A 153 -14.79 7.56 4.38
N GLY A 154 -15.63 8.47 4.88
CA GLY A 154 -16.69 8.19 5.86
C GLY A 154 -17.76 9.27 5.86
#